data_AF-A0A852VPD9-F1
#
_entry.id   AF-A0A852VPD9-F1
#
_cell.length_a   1.000
_cell.length_b   1.000
_cell.length_c   1.000
_cell.angle_alpha   90.00
_cell.angle_beta   90.00
_cell.angle_gamma   90.00
#
_symmetry.space_group_name_H-M   'P 1'
#
loop_
_entity.id
_entity.type
_entity.pdbx_description
1 polymer ?
#
loop_
_entity_poly.entity_id
_entity_poly.type
_entity_poly.pdbx_seq_one_letter_code
_entity_poly.pdbx_strand_id
1 'polypeptide(L)'
;MTERSLDSGHFVGDVAAARAVLRGRRNAVDAASWGQIVQDWYVGIFIAATLLTMVFAATGPAILSPDCDTVTCLSRSGYRALATGLAVAGVIGVWAGLRSAGPASSDPGRATWLLSTPADRGVLLRGAITSTAFVAVVVGSLWGALVGIALAGGSGHAGGALPVVLSVAGGGLLATLVLIIASLHGQGGSVLPARSARAVGDAELARAGQVVQAVSASTLMLSGTALQVLAARRRLARRGRYVSGPGAGGCLSGLLVHELRALRRRAGRVLVMLAACLGALAVGLLMGRLAGVIVAALAVFVAARTSGGGVGMWVGSPGLRRSLPAHPAAVTAVLVVPPFAVALIGSVIALLGLGLAWYAPVLLALGATAGTLRSQDPPPGLGVVVSTPAGAVQTGLVAGLVLGTDLALASAAAVLIADAVDAGPLVLVLGVALLAWQVLRSRD
;
A
#
# COMPACT_ATOMS: atom_id res chain seq x y z
N MET A 1 -6.14 -0.89 66.81
CA MET A 1 -6.15 -0.38 65.43
C MET A 1 -5.03 0.64 65.32
N THR A 2 -3.91 0.23 64.76
CA THR A 2 -2.67 1.02 64.67
C THR A 2 -2.26 1.04 63.21
N GLU A 3 -2.37 2.20 62.57
CA GLU A 3 -1.87 2.46 61.22
C GLU A 3 -0.34 2.30 61.22
N ARG A 4 0.14 1.21 60.63
CA ARG A 4 1.55 1.09 60.23
C ARG A 4 1.75 1.95 58.99
N SER A 5 2.44 3.08 59.16
CA SER A 5 3.01 3.85 58.06
C SER A 5 3.97 2.94 57.28
N LEU A 6 3.54 2.48 56.11
CA LEU A 6 4.38 1.77 55.17
C LEU A 6 5.45 2.73 54.65
N ASP A 7 6.66 2.48 55.12
CA ASP A 7 7.88 3.23 54.84
C ASP A 7 8.16 3.22 53.33
N SER A 8 7.86 4.32 52.65
CA SER A 8 7.99 4.50 51.19
C SER A 8 9.45 4.53 50.70
N GLY A 9 10.42 4.42 51.61
CA GLY A 9 11.85 4.45 51.31
C GLY A 9 12.35 3.24 50.51
N HIS A 10 11.73 2.06 50.66
CA HIS A 10 12.24 0.83 50.02
C HIS A 10 11.95 0.74 48.51
N PHE A 11 10.91 1.41 48.00
CA PHE A 11 10.57 1.37 46.56
C PHE A 11 11.46 2.29 45.70
N VAL A 12 12.15 3.26 46.30
CA VAL A 12 12.99 4.22 45.54
C VAL A 12 14.25 3.54 44.98
N GLY A 13 14.81 2.58 45.72
CA GLY A 13 15.97 1.78 45.29
C GLY A 13 15.66 0.87 44.09
N ASP A 14 14.51 0.19 44.12
CA ASP A 14 14.07 -0.70 43.03
C ASP A 14 13.76 0.07 41.74
N VAL A 15 13.26 1.30 41.83
CA VAL A 15 13.00 2.13 40.64
C VAL A 15 14.30 2.58 39.98
N ALA A 16 15.33 2.91 40.76
CA ALA A 16 16.65 3.28 40.23
C ALA A 16 17.36 2.08 39.59
N ALA A 17 17.31 0.90 40.23
CA ALA A 17 17.86 -0.35 39.70
C ALA A 17 17.12 -0.80 38.43
N ALA A 18 15.78 -0.76 38.44
CA ALA A 18 14.97 -1.07 37.25
C ALA A 18 15.24 -0.09 36.10
N ARG A 19 15.47 1.20 36.38
CA ARG A 19 15.90 2.18 35.36
C ARG A 19 17.28 1.85 34.80
N ALA A 20 18.23 1.46 35.63
CA ALA A 20 19.57 1.09 35.19
C ALA A 20 19.54 -0.17 34.30
N VAL A 21 18.76 -1.19 34.69
CA VAL A 21 18.57 -2.42 33.91
C VAL A 21 17.83 -2.15 32.60
N LEU A 22 16.80 -1.30 32.60
CA LEU A 22 16.08 -0.91 31.38
C LEU A 22 16.94 -0.04 30.45
N ARG A 23 17.80 0.85 30.98
CA ARG A 23 18.78 1.59 30.18
C ARG A 23 19.85 0.65 29.60
N GLY A 24 20.34 -0.31 30.39
CA GLY A 24 21.27 -1.33 29.94
C GLY A 24 20.67 -2.20 28.83
N ARG A 25 19.43 -2.67 28.99
CA ARG A 25 18.72 -3.45 27.94
C ARG A 25 18.37 -2.62 26.71
N ARG A 26 17.99 -1.35 26.85
CA ARG A 26 17.78 -0.45 25.68
C ARG A 26 19.08 -0.22 24.92
N ASN A 27 20.15 0.11 25.63
CA ASN A 27 21.45 0.33 25.01
C ASN A 27 22.03 -0.96 24.40
N ALA A 28 21.65 -2.13 24.92
CA ALA A 28 22.04 -3.43 24.36
C ALA A 28 21.17 -3.90 23.17
N VAL A 29 19.97 -3.32 22.97
CA VAL A 29 19.01 -3.77 21.94
C VAL A 29 18.87 -2.78 20.78
N ASP A 30 19.15 -1.48 20.96
CA ASP A 30 18.71 -0.44 20.01
C ASP A 30 19.77 0.18 19.09
N ALA A 31 20.97 -0.39 18.98
CA ALA A 31 21.84 -0.09 17.85
C ALA A 31 21.77 -1.27 16.88
N ALA A 32 20.78 -1.25 15.97
CA ALA A 32 20.90 -2.00 14.72
C ALA A 32 22.31 -1.71 14.21
N SER A 33 23.17 -2.73 14.22
CA SER A 33 24.57 -2.52 13.95
C SER A 33 24.66 -1.85 12.58
N TRP A 34 25.61 -0.93 12.41
CA TRP A 34 25.75 -0.26 11.11
C TRP A 34 25.86 -1.28 9.96
N GLY A 35 26.42 -2.46 10.26
CA GLY A 35 26.42 -3.64 9.40
C GLY A 35 25.03 -4.18 9.04
N GLN A 36 24.08 -4.24 9.98
CA GLN A 36 22.70 -4.67 9.70
C GLN A 36 21.98 -3.71 8.76
N ILE A 37 22.15 -2.39 8.94
CA ILE A 37 21.56 -1.39 8.04
C ILE A 37 22.15 -1.54 6.63
N VAL A 38 23.47 -1.68 6.52
CA VAL A 38 24.14 -1.89 5.23
C VAL A 38 23.69 -3.20 4.60
N GLN A 39 23.55 -4.27 5.38
CA GLN A 39 23.08 -5.57 4.91
C GLN A 39 21.65 -5.49 4.38
N ASP A 40 20.74 -4.83 5.10
CA ASP A 40 19.36 -4.63 4.65
C ASP A 40 19.30 -3.81 3.36
N TRP A 41 20.14 -2.77 3.24
CA TRP A 41 20.28 -1.98 2.02
C TRP A 41 20.86 -2.79 0.86
N TYR A 42 21.90 -3.57 1.11
CA TYR A 42 22.52 -4.43 0.11
C TYR A 42 21.53 -5.47 -0.40
N VAL A 43 20.81 -6.16 0.49
CA VAL A 43 19.78 -7.14 0.13
C VAL A 43 18.67 -6.47 -0.67
N GLY A 44 18.21 -5.29 -0.23
CA GLY A 44 17.21 -4.51 -0.96
C GLY A 44 17.66 -4.12 -2.37
N ILE A 45 18.87 -3.57 -2.52
CA ILE A 45 19.47 -3.21 -3.81
C ILE A 45 19.65 -4.44 -4.68
N PHE A 46 20.14 -5.54 -4.11
CA PHE A 46 20.35 -6.79 -4.83
C PHE A 46 19.03 -7.38 -5.35
N ILE A 47 17.99 -7.43 -4.52
CA ILE A 47 16.65 -7.88 -4.93
C ILE A 47 16.09 -6.97 -6.03
N ALA A 48 16.19 -5.64 -5.86
CA ALA A 48 15.72 -4.69 -6.85
C ALA A 48 16.47 -4.82 -8.18
N ALA A 49 17.80 -4.96 -8.14
CA ALA A 49 18.63 -5.18 -9.31
C ALA A 49 18.28 -6.50 -10.00
N THR A 50 18.15 -7.60 -9.24
CA THR A 50 17.81 -8.91 -9.78
C THR A 50 16.42 -8.92 -10.42
N LEU A 51 15.43 -8.30 -9.77
CA LEU A 51 14.08 -8.12 -10.33
C LEU A 51 14.14 -7.29 -11.61
N LEU A 52 14.90 -6.18 -11.62
CA LEU A 52 15.09 -5.36 -12.81
C LEU A 52 15.73 -6.15 -13.94
N THR A 53 16.77 -6.95 -13.65
CA THR A 53 17.44 -7.81 -14.64
C THR A 53 16.50 -8.91 -15.15
N MET A 54 15.70 -9.55 -14.29
CA MET A 54 14.71 -10.55 -14.71
C MET A 54 13.63 -9.93 -15.58
N VAL A 55 13.13 -8.75 -15.21
CA VAL A 55 12.18 -7.99 -16.01
C VAL A 55 12.81 -7.67 -17.37
N PHE A 56 14.04 -7.15 -17.39
CA PHE A 56 14.75 -6.81 -18.62
C PHE A 56 15.08 -8.05 -19.47
N ALA A 57 15.36 -9.20 -18.87
CA ALA A 57 15.58 -10.45 -19.59
C ALA A 57 14.28 -10.99 -20.19
N ALA A 58 13.18 -10.92 -19.43
CA ALA A 58 11.85 -11.33 -19.89
C ALA A 58 11.31 -10.42 -21.00
N THR A 59 11.62 -9.13 -20.97
CA THR A 59 11.15 -8.16 -21.97
C THR A 59 12.19 -7.77 -23.01
N GLY A 60 13.44 -8.21 -22.85
CA GLY A 60 14.56 -7.87 -23.71
C GLY A 60 14.30 -8.16 -25.19
N PRO A 61 13.75 -9.33 -25.55
CA PRO A 61 13.38 -9.61 -26.93
C PRO A 61 12.32 -8.63 -27.47
N ALA A 62 11.31 -8.29 -26.68
CA ALA A 62 10.27 -7.33 -27.07
C ALA A 62 10.80 -5.89 -27.22
N ILE A 63 11.85 -5.54 -26.46
CA ILE A 63 12.49 -4.20 -26.51
C ILE A 63 13.49 -4.10 -27.68
N LEU A 64 14.24 -5.17 -27.96
CA LEU A 64 15.31 -5.17 -28.95
C LEU A 64 14.82 -5.43 -30.38
N SER A 65 13.72 -6.18 -30.54
CA SER A 65 13.06 -6.44 -31.82
C SER A 65 11.56 -6.36 -31.61
N PRO A 66 10.96 -5.16 -31.53
CA PRO A 66 9.52 -5.02 -31.39
C PRO A 66 8.85 -5.48 -32.69
N ASP A 67 8.44 -6.74 -32.73
CA ASP A 67 7.51 -7.22 -33.76
C ASP A 67 6.19 -6.49 -33.56
N CYS A 68 5.81 -5.68 -34.55
CA CYS A 68 4.55 -4.93 -34.57
C CYS A 68 3.31 -5.82 -34.45
N ASP A 69 3.46 -7.14 -34.60
CA ASP A 69 2.39 -8.12 -34.43
C ASP A 69 2.02 -8.32 -32.95
N THR A 70 2.93 -8.03 -32.00
CA THR A 70 2.71 -8.29 -30.56
C THR A 70 2.69 -7.04 -29.68
N VAL A 71 3.32 -5.95 -30.13
CA VAL A 71 3.36 -4.66 -29.43
C VAL A 71 2.64 -3.62 -30.28
N THR A 72 1.78 -2.80 -29.66
CA THR A 72 1.13 -1.68 -30.36
C THR A 72 2.19 -0.77 -30.97
N CYS A 73 2.30 -0.75 -32.29
CA CYS A 73 3.25 0.12 -32.98
C CYS A 73 2.78 1.58 -32.90
N LEU A 74 3.20 2.25 -31.82
CA LEU A 74 3.02 3.69 -31.68
C LEU A 74 3.87 4.42 -32.72
N SER A 75 3.35 5.52 -33.25
CA SER A 75 4.16 6.45 -34.04
C SER A 75 5.26 7.06 -33.17
N ARG A 76 6.33 7.58 -33.80
CA ARG A 76 7.41 8.30 -33.10
C ARG A 76 6.89 9.44 -32.21
N SER A 77 5.84 10.15 -32.64
CA SER A 77 5.18 11.17 -31.81
C SER A 77 4.41 10.56 -30.63
N GLY A 78 3.77 9.40 -30.82
CA GLY A 78 3.12 8.63 -29.77
C GLY A 78 4.08 8.21 -28.65
N TYR A 79 5.26 7.68 -29.00
CA TYR A 79 6.27 7.32 -28.00
C TYR A 79 6.76 8.51 -27.17
N ARG A 80 6.94 9.69 -27.79
CA ARG A 80 7.32 10.92 -27.07
C ARG A 80 6.21 11.40 -26.15
N ALA A 81 4.97 11.41 -26.63
CA ALA A 81 3.81 11.77 -25.82
C ALA A 81 3.68 10.83 -24.61
N LEU A 82 3.83 9.51 -24.81
CA LEU A 82 3.83 8.51 -23.76
C LEU A 82 4.95 8.75 -22.74
N ALA A 83 6.19 8.99 -23.19
CA ALA A 83 7.32 9.30 -22.32
C ALA A 83 7.08 10.55 -21.47
N THR A 84 6.55 11.62 -22.06
CA THR A 84 6.22 12.85 -21.32
C THR A 84 5.08 12.64 -20.31
N GLY A 85 4.02 11.93 -20.70
CA GLY A 85 2.91 11.59 -19.81
C GLY A 85 3.36 10.72 -18.63
N LEU A 86 4.21 9.72 -18.91
CA LEU A 86 4.87 8.91 -17.90
C LEU A 86 5.71 9.77 -16.96
N ALA A 87 6.61 10.61 -17.47
CA ALA A 87 7.47 11.44 -16.63
C ALA A 87 6.65 12.31 -15.65
N VAL A 88 5.60 12.96 -16.15
CA VAL A 88 4.69 13.78 -15.33
C VAL A 88 3.96 12.92 -14.29
N ALA A 89 3.38 11.80 -14.70
CA ALA A 89 2.66 10.89 -13.81
C ALA A 89 3.57 10.30 -12.71
N GLY A 90 4.83 9.99 -13.05
CA GLY A 90 5.83 9.50 -12.12
C GLY A 90 6.19 10.53 -11.05
N VAL A 91 6.44 11.78 -11.47
CA VAL A 91 6.72 12.88 -10.54
C VAL A 91 5.54 13.12 -9.59
N ILE A 92 4.31 13.15 -10.14
CA ILE A 92 3.09 13.30 -9.33
C ILE A 92 2.92 12.12 -8.38
N GLY A 93 3.13 10.89 -8.86
CA GLY A 93 3.01 9.66 -8.08
C GLY A 93 4.01 9.58 -6.93
N VAL A 94 5.29 9.86 -7.19
CA VAL A 94 6.34 9.92 -6.17
C VAL A 94 6.03 11.02 -5.17
N TRP A 95 5.66 12.22 -5.63
CA TRP A 95 5.34 13.33 -4.73
C TRP A 95 4.11 13.03 -3.85
N ALA A 96 3.04 12.46 -4.41
CA ALA A 96 1.85 12.08 -3.68
C ALA A 96 2.13 10.90 -2.73
N GLY A 97 2.97 9.94 -3.16
CA GLY A 97 3.45 8.82 -2.37
C GLY A 97 4.26 9.28 -1.16
N LEU A 98 5.28 10.12 -1.38
CA LEU A 98 6.07 10.75 -0.33
C LEU A 98 5.21 11.58 0.62
N ARG A 99 4.22 12.32 0.09
CA ARG A 99 3.24 12.99 0.93
C ARG A 99 2.48 11.99 1.78
N SER A 100 1.95 10.91 1.20
CA SER A 100 1.17 9.89 1.91
C SER A 100 1.96 9.04 2.92
N ALA A 101 3.28 8.96 2.74
CA ALA A 101 4.20 8.19 3.57
C ALA A 101 4.88 9.04 4.66
N GLY A 102 4.98 10.36 4.45
CA GLY A 102 5.65 11.27 5.38
C GLY A 102 4.91 11.47 6.72
N PRO A 103 5.63 11.80 7.80
CA PRO A 103 5.05 12.07 9.12
C PRO A 103 4.01 13.22 9.10
N ALA A 104 4.06 14.11 8.12
CA ALA A 104 3.08 15.17 7.90
C ALA A 104 1.72 14.71 7.33
N SER A 105 1.63 13.53 6.70
CA SER A 105 0.33 12.91 6.35
C SER A 105 -0.02 11.71 7.20
N SER A 106 0.88 11.32 8.12
CA SER A 106 0.44 10.56 9.27
C SER A 106 -0.73 11.34 9.83
N ASP A 107 -1.90 10.71 9.77
CA ASP A 107 -3.17 11.29 10.13
C ASP A 107 -2.99 12.18 11.38
N PRO A 108 -3.57 13.39 11.48
CA PRO A 108 -3.27 14.33 12.58
C PRO A 108 -3.34 13.69 13.98
N GLY A 109 -4.08 12.59 14.16
CA GLY A 109 -4.03 11.73 15.34
C GLY A 109 -2.70 10.98 15.57
N ARG A 110 -2.09 10.40 14.53
CA ARG A 110 -0.72 9.85 14.56
C ARG A 110 0.34 10.93 14.72
N ALA A 111 0.21 12.07 14.04
CA ALA A 111 1.15 13.18 14.22
C ALA A 111 1.12 13.73 15.65
N THR A 112 -0.08 13.99 16.20
CA THR A 112 -0.22 14.41 17.61
C THR A 112 0.18 13.31 18.59
N TRP A 113 -0.03 12.03 18.27
CA TRP A 113 0.46 10.94 19.10
C TRP A 113 1.99 10.89 19.08
N LEU A 114 2.63 10.96 17.91
CA LEU A 114 4.09 11.07 17.74
C LEU A 114 4.67 12.30 18.46
N LEU A 115 3.90 13.41 18.48
CA LEU A 115 4.27 14.62 19.21
C LEU A 115 4.09 14.48 20.72
N SER A 116 3.06 13.78 21.18
CA SER A 116 2.86 13.48 22.61
C SER A 116 3.72 12.31 23.10
N THR A 117 4.22 11.47 22.19
CA THR A 117 4.95 10.29 22.58
C THR A 117 6.38 10.64 22.94
N PRO A 118 6.80 10.16 24.09
CA PRO A 118 8.15 10.21 24.60
C PRO A 118 9.30 9.55 23.86
N ALA A 119 8.96 8.61 22.99
CA ALA A 119 9.96 7.76 22.39
C ALA A 119 10.87 8.63 21.52
N ASP A 120 12.16 8.29 21.51
CA ASP A 120 13.12 8.98 20.68
C ASP A 120 12.65 8.92 19.22
N ARG A 121 12.15 10.06 18.74
CA ARG A 121 11.51 10.21 17.43
C ARG A 121 12.48 9.87 16.33
N GLY A 122 13.78 10.10 16.57
CA GLY A 122 14.84 9.77 15.62
C GLY A 122 14.88 8.28 15.32
N VAL A 123 14.71 7.43 16.33
CA VAL A 123 14.81 5.96 16.17
C VAL A 123 13.55 5.40 15.50
N LEU A 124 12.36 5.81 15.95
CA LEU A 124 11.09 5.33 15.38
C LEU A 124 10.83 5.85 13.96
N LEU A 125 11.17 7.11 13.69
CA LEU A 125 10.96 7.69 12.36
C LEU A 125 12.08 7.31 11.40
N ARG A 126 13.32 7.05 11.85
CA ARG A 126 14.40 6.63 10.94
C ARG A 126 13.99 5.39 10.15
N GLY A 127 13.51 4.33 10.80
CA GLY A 127 13.13 3.11 10.09
C GLY A 127 12.01 3.32 9.06
N ALA A 128 10.98 4.10 9.41
CA ALA A 128 9.90 4.40 8.48
C ALA A 128 10.34 5.33 7.34
N ILE A 129 11.14 6.36 7.64
CA ILE A 129 11.67 7.30 6.64
C ILE A 129 12.66 6.60 5.72
N THR A 130 13.56 5.76 6.23
CA THR A 130 14.51 5.01 5.40
C THR A 130 13.79 4.01 4.51
N SER A 131 12.82 3.27 5.04
CA SER A 131 12.02 2.34 4.23
C SER A 131 11.21 3.05 3.15
N THR A 132 10.57 4.18 3.47
CA THR A 132 9.78 4.95 2.49
C THR A 132 10.66 5.66 1.46
N ALA A 133 11.80 6.20 1.87
CA ALA A 133 12.80 6.75 0.95
C ALA A 133 13.37 5.66 0.03
N PHE A 134 13.67 4.48 0.56
CA PHE A 134 14.13 3.33 -0.21
C PHE A 134 13.09 2.92 -1.26
N VAL A 135 11.84 2.73 -0.85
CA VAL A 135 10.73 2.40 -1.77
C VAL A 135 10.56 3.49 -2.83
N ALA A 136 10.59 4.76 -2.44
CA ALA A 136 10.48 5.86 -3.39
C ALA A 136 11.63 5.85 -4.40
N VAL A 137 12.86 5.61 -3.95
CA VAL A 137 14.04 5.49 -4.81
C VAL A 137 13.90 4.35 -5.82
N VAL A 138 13.49 3.16 -5.36
CA VAL A 138 13.29 1.99 -6.23
C VAL A 138 12.15 2.23 -7.22
N VAL A 139 11.03 2.77 -6.78
CA VAL A 139 9.89 3.08 -7.66
C VAL A 139 10.25 4.17 -8.66
N GLY A 140 10.97 5.21 -8.22
CA GLY A 140 11.41 6.31 -9.07
C GLY A 140 12.42 5.88 -10.14
N SER A 141 13.35 4.98 -9.81
CA SER A 141 14.31 4.44 -10.78
C SER A 141 13.64 3.51 -11.79
N LEU A 142 12.75 2.62 -11.34
CA LEU A 142 11.93 1.77 -12.22
C LEU A 142 11.09 2.62 -13.17
N TRP A 143 10.49 3.69 -12.67
CA TRP A 143 9.70 4.60 -13.48
C TRP A 143 10.55 5.36 -14.50
N GLY A 144 11.73 5.83 -14.12
CA GLY A 144 12.70 6.43 -15.04
C GLY A 144 13.13 5.45 -16.14
N ALA A 145 13.32 4.18 -15.81
CA ALA A 145 13.62 3.15 -16.81
C ALA A 145 12.48 3.00 -17.85
N LEU A 146 11.22 3.01 -17.41
CA LEU A 146 10.06 2.99 -18.31
C LEU A 146 10.02 4.20 -19.26
N VAL A 147 10.28 5.41 -18.74
CA VAL A 147 10.39 6.62 -19.57
C VAL A 147 11.53 6.49 -20.56
N GLY A 148 12.68 5.95 -20.13
CA GLY A 148 13.83 5.69 -20.99
C GLY A 148 13.54 4.71 -22.11
N ILE A 149 12.80 3.63 -21.83
CA ILE A 149 12.36 2.65 -22.84
C ILE A 149 11.45 3.32 -23.86
N ALA A 150 10.49 4.13 -23.41
CA ALA A 150 9.60 4.88 -24.30
C ALA A 150 10.38 5.84 -25.23
N LEU A 151 11.37 6.55 -24.69
CA LEU A 151 12.23 7.45 -25.46
C LEU A 151 13.12 6.70 -26.45
N ALA A 152 13.70 5.58 -26.03
CA ALA A 152 14.52 4.72 -26.87
C ALA A 152 13.71 4.17 -28.05
N GLY A 153 12.49 3.66 -27.81
CA GLY A 153 11.58 3.16 -28.86
C GLY A 153 11.24 4.23 -29.90
N GLY A 154 11.01 5.48 -29.48
CA GLY A 154 10.76 6.58 -30.41
C GLY A 154 11.99 7.02 -31.22
N SER A 155 13.21 6.72 -30.75
CA SER A 155 14.45 7.19 -31.39
C SER A 155 14.81 6.38 -32.64
N GLY A 156 14.38 5.13 -32.76
CA GLY A 156 14.68 4.23 -33.89
C GLY A 156 16.15 3.76 -33.95
N HIS A 157 16.95 4.00 -32.90
CA HIS A 157 18.36 3.61 -32.86
C HIS A 157 18.54 2.27 -32.14
N ALA A 158 18.59 1.17 -32.89
CA ALA A 158 18.71 -0.19 -32.35
C ALA A 158 19.97 -0.39 -31.47
N GLY A 159 21.08 0.31 -31.77
CA GLY A 159 22.34 0.21 -31.01
C GLY A 159 22.46 1.14 -29.80
N GLY A 160 21.50 2.05 -29.57
CA GLY A 160 21.62 3.15 -28.59
C GLY A 160 20.60 3.13 -27.45
N ALA A 161 19.77 2.10 -27.33
CA ALA A 161 18.67 2.08 -26.36
C ALA A 161 19.15 2.03 -24.90
N LEU A 162 20.14 1.19 -24.60
CA LEU A 162 20.65 1.00 -23.24
C LEU A 162 21.14 2.29 -22.55
N PRO A 163 22.01 3.13 -23.17
CA PRO A 163 22.46 4.36 -22.52
C PRO A 163 21.34 5.38 -22.30
N VAL A 164 20.32 5.42 -23.18
CA VAL A 164 19.13 6.26 -22.98
C VAL A 164 18.32 5.77 -21.78
N VAL A 165 18.09 4.45 -21.67
CA VAL A 165 17.36 3.87 -20.53
C VAL A 165 18.09 4.14 -19.21
N LEU A 166 19.40 3.91 -19.17
CA LEU A 166 20.21 4.12 -17.96
C LEU A 166 20.28 5.60 -17.56
N SER A 167 20.44 6.52 -18.52
CA SER A 167 20.47 7.97 -18.22
C SER A 167 19.14 8.48 -17.68
N VAL A 168 18.01 8.03 -18.24
CA VAL A 168 16.68 8.43 -17.76
C VAL A 168 16.32 7.77 -16.43
N ALA A 169 16.73 6.52 -16.20
CA ALA A 169 16.62 5.87 -14.89
C ALA A 169 17.43 6.62 -13.82
N GLY A 170 18.66 7.04 -14.15
CA GLY A 170 19.49 7.90 -13.29
C GLY A 170 18.85 9.27 -13.03
N GLY A 171 18.24 9.88 -14.04
CA GLY A 171 17.46 11.12 -13.88
C GLY A 171 16.25 10.95 -12.97
N GLY A 172 15.52 9.84 -13.09
CA GLY A 172 14.39 9.50 -12.21
C GLY A 172 14.81 9.29 -10.75
N LEU A 173 15.95 8.61 -10.53
CA LEU A 173 16.56 8.48 -9.21
C LEU A 173 16.89 9.86 -8.61
N LEU A 174 17.57 10.72 -9.37
CA LEU A 174 17.98 12.05 -8.92
C LEU A 174 16.77 12.94 -8.61
N ALA A 175 15.76 12.94 -9.48
CA ALA A 175 14.51 13.66 -9.23
C ALA A 175 13.80 13.18 -7.95
N THR A 176 13.81 11.87 -7.69
CA THR A 176 13.20 11.30 -6.48
C THR A 176 13.97 11.71 -5.22
N LEU A 177 15.30 11.70 -5.26
CA LEU A 177 16.15 12.19 -4.16
C LEU A 177 15.89 13.67 -3.87
N VAL A 178 15.76 14.51 -4.90
CA VAL A 178 15.40 15.93 -4.75
C VAL A 178 14.01 16.09 -4.13
N LEU A 179 13.02 15.31 -4.55
CA LEU A 179 11.67 15.34 -3.97
C LEU A 179 11.67 14.90 -2.49
N ILE A 180 12.48 13.89 -2.13
CA ILE A 180 12.66 13.48 -0.73
C ILE A 180 13.24 14.65 0.07
N ILE A 181 14.35 15.25 -0.38
CA ILE A 181 14.99 16.38 0.31
C ILE A 181 14.03 17.58 0.43
N ALA A 182 13.32 17.94 -0.63
CA ALA A 182 12.34 19.03 -0.63
C ALA A 182 11.17 18.75 0.33
N SER A 183 10.69 17.50 0.37
CA SER A 183 9.64 17.09 1.30
C SER A 183 10.10 17.15 2.75
N LEU A 184 11.35 16.80 3.04
CA LEU A 184 11.95 16.89 4.38
C LEU A 184 12.17 18.34 4.80
N HIS A 185 12.64 19.20 3.90
CA HIS A 185 12.82 20.64 4.18
C HIS A 185 11.48 21.34 4.43
N GLY A 186 10.46 21.05 3.63
CA GLY A 186 9.11 21.59 3.85
C GLY A 186 8.49 21.13 5.17
N GLN A 187 8.93 19.99 5.71
CA GLN A 187 8.52 19.49 7.02
C GLN A 187 9.34 20.12 8.17
N GLY A 188 10.58 20.55 7.92
CA GLY A 188 11.51 21.12 8.91
C GLY A 188 11.30 22.60 9.26
N GLY A 189 10.40 23.31 8.57
CA GLY A 189 10.12 24.74 8.82
C GLY A 189 9.34 25.05 10.11
N SER A 190 8.74 24.06 10.77
CA SER A 190 8.16 24.27 12.10
C SER A 190 9.23 24.04 13.17
N VAL A 191 9.96 25.09 13.55
CA VAL A 191 10.96 25.08 14.64
C VAL A 191 10.30 25.10 16.05
N LEU A 192 8.98 25.27 16.11
CA LEU A 192 8.19 25.35 17.34
C LEU A 192 7.96 24.05 18.16
N PRO A 193 8.00 22.80 17.63
CA PRO A 193 7.72 21.59 18.41
C PRO A 193 8.91 21.08 19.24
N ALA A 194 10.10 21.66 19.08
CA ALA A 194 11.27 21.35 19.91
C ALA A 194 11.18 21.97 21.32
N ARG A 195 10.40 23.04 21.48
CA ARG A 195 10.16 23.68 22.80
C ARG A 195 9.10 22.92 23.61
N SER A 196 8.05 22.39 22.98
CA SER A 196 7.01 21.62 23.68
C SER A 196 7.47 20.22 24.12
N ALA A 197 8.50 19.66 23.48
CA ALA A 197 9.04 18.35 23.84
C ALA A 197 9.89 18.37 25.13
N ARG A 198 10.41 19.53 25.55
CA ARG A 198 11.18 19.66 26.81
C ARG A 198 10.30 19.71 28.06
N ALA A 199 8.98 19.77 27.91
CA ALA A 199 8.04 19.93 29.02
C ALA A 199 7.45 18.60 29.54
N VAL A 200 7.77 17.45 28.92
CA VAL A 200 7.21 16.15 29.29
C VAL A 200 8.22 15.36 30.11
N GLY A 201 7.84 14.95 31.34
CA GLY A 201 8.76 14.32 32.29
C GLY A 201 9.11 12.86 31.97
N ASP A 202 10.33 12.45 32.32
CA ASP A 202 10.94 11.13 32.04
C ASP A 202 10.12 9.90 32.43
N ALA A 203 9.23 10.03 33.42
CA ALA A 203 8.37 8.94 33.89
C ALA A 203 7.18 8.67 32.95
N GLU A 204 6.53 9.72 32.45
CA GLU A 204 5.60 9.58 31.32
C GLU A 204 6.37 9.11 30.09
N LEU A 205 7.65 9.50 30.00
CA LEU A 205 8.53 9.11 28.90
C LEU A 205 8.69 7.58 28.76
N ALA A 206 8.95 6.91 29.87
CA ALA A 206 9.12 5.47 29.94
C ALA A 206 7.80 4.70 29.70
N ARG A 207 6.69 5.20 30.27
CA ARG A 207 5.39 4.50 30.25
C ARG A 207 4.81 4.41 28.84
N ALA A 208 4.96 5.46 28.04
CA ALA A 208 4.52 5.43 26.65
C ALA A 208 5.46 4.59 25.76
N GLY A 209 6.77 4.56 26.03
CA GLY A 209 7.73 3.73 25.29
C GLY A 209 7.42 2.24 25.41
N GLN A 210 7.02 1.79 26.60
CA GLN A 210 6.55 0.42 26.83
C GLN A 210 5.26 0.11 26.06
N VAL A 211 4.33 1.08 25.97
CA VAL A 211 3.12 0.94 25.15
C VAL A 211 3.46 0.91 23.65
N VAL A 212 4.42 1.71 23.17
CA VAL A 212 4.82 1.71 21.76
C VAL A 212 5.53 0.42 21.37
N GLN A 213 6.43 -0.10 22.21
CA GLN A 213 7.10 -1.38 21.95
C GLN A 213 6.14 -2.56 22.05
N ALA A 214 5.22 -2.54 23.02
CA ALA A 214 4.15 -3.54 23.08
C ALA A 214 3.24 -3.45 21.87
N VAL A 215 2.92 -2.23 21.38
CA VAL A 215 2.14 -1.99 20.16
C VAL A 215 2.93 -2.33 18.90
N SER A 216 4.25 -2.12 18.83
CA SER A 216 5.07 -2.43 17.65
C SER A 216 5.27 -3.93 17.50
N ALA A 217 5.61 -4.60 18.62
CA ALA A 217 5.69 -6.05 18.72
C ALA A 217 4.32 -6.70 18.47
N SER A 218 3.23 -6.08 18.95
CA SER A 218 1.89 -6.54 18.62
C SER A 218 1.41 -6.10 17.23
N THR A 219 1.95 -5.08 16.56
CA THR A 219 1.62 -4.75 15.15
C THR A 219 2.28 -5.68 14.14
N LEU A 220 3.36 -6.34 14.52
CA LEU A 220 3.84 -7.51 13.79
C LEU A 220 2.90 -8.71 13.96
N MET A 221 1.99 -8.67 14.95
CA MET A 221 0.94 -9.68 15.21
C MET A 221 -0.50 -9.20 14.97
N LEU A 222 -0.73 -7.91 14.71
CA LEU A 222 -2.06 -7.30 14.62
C LEU A 222 -2.29 -6.80 13.21
N SER A 223 -3.41 -7.26 12.65
CA SER A 223 -3.95 -6.80 11.38
C SER A 223 -3.95 -5.27 11.31
N GLY A 224 -3.55 -4.70 10.17
CA GLY A 224 -3.54 -3.26 9.93
C GLY A 224 -4.90 -2.59 10.18
N THR A 225 -5.99 -3.37 10.21
CA THR A 225 -7.34 -2.92 10.58
C THR A 225 -7.46 -2.55 12.06
N ALA A 226 -6.79 -3.26 12.98
CA ALA A 226 -6.80 -2.94 14.41
C ALA A 226 -6.17 -1.56 14.70
N LEU A 227 -5.07 -1.23 14.02
CA LEU A 227 -4.46 0.11 14.10
C LEU A 227 -5.37 1.20 13.55
N GLN A 228 -6.09 0.93 12.46
CA GLN A 228 -7.05 1.88 11.90
C GLN A 228 -8.23 2.10 12.85
N VAL A 229 -8.73 1.03 13.49
CA VAL A 229 -9.80 1.10 14.50
C VAL A 229 -9.35 1.87 15.74
N LEU A 230 -8.14 1.63 16.26
CA LEU A 230 -7.59 2.38 17.38
C LEU A 230 -7.40 3.87 17.04
N ALA A 231 -6.87 4.16 15.85
CA ALA A 231 -6.71 5.53 15.37
C ALA A 231 -8.07 6.23 15.16
N ALA A 232 -9.08 5.51 14.67
CA ALA A 232 -10.44 6.02 14.53
C ALA A 232 -11.10 6.26 15.90
N ARG A 233 -10.98 5.32 16.84
CA ARG A 233 -11.53 5.41 18.20
C ARG A 233 -10.94 6.59 18.96
N ARG A 234 -9.63 6.82 18.87
CA ARG A 234 -8.98 7.99 19.49
C ARG A 234 -9.42 9.31 18.84
N ARG A 235 -9.58 9.34 17.51
CA ARG A 235 -10.11 10.52 16.80
C ARG A 235 -11.54 10.85 17.24
N LEU A 236 -12.39 9.84 17.39
CA LEU A 236 -13.76 10.01 17.89
C LEU A 236 -13.77 10.45 19.34
N ALA A 237 -12.93 9.85 20.21
CA ALA A 237 -12.82 10.24 21.61
C ALA A 237 -12.43 11.73 21.81
N ARG A 238 -11.56 12.27 20.95
CA ARG A 238 -11.13 13.68 21.04
C ARG A 238 -12.13 14.70 20.53
N ARG A 239 -13.02 14.30 19.62
CA ARG A 239 -13.99 15.21 18.99
C ARG A 239 -15.34 15.25 19.72
N GLY A 240 -15.47 14.51 20.82
CA GLY A 240 -16.70 14.44 21.62
C GLY A 240 -17.79 13.63 20.94
N ARG A 241 -19.01 13.72 21.47
CA ARG A 241 -20.19 13.04 20.91
C ARG A 241 -20.56 13.69 19.59
N TYR A 242 -20.36 12.98 18.48
CA TYR A 242 -20.99 13.35 17.22
C TYR A 242 -22.44 12.91 17.26
N VAL A 243 -23.35 13.86 17.08
CA VAL A 243 -24.73 13.51 16.72
C VAL A 243 -24.67 12.93 15.31
N SER A 244 -24.90 11.63 15.19
CA SER A 244 -25.04 10.98 13.90
C SER A 244 -26.26 11.61 13.21
N GLY A 245 -26.03 12.32 12.11
CA GLY A 245 -27.11 12.86 11.30
C GLY A 245 -27.97 11.71 10.76
N PRO A 246 -29.30 11.90 10.63
CA PRO A 246 -30.17 10.90 10.05
C PRO A 246 -29.66 10.55 8.63
N GLY A 247 -29.48 9.26 8.38
CA GLY A 247 -29.17 8.76 7.04
C GLY A 247 -30.33 9.04 6.10
N ALA A 248 -30.05 9.42 4.86
CA ALA A 248 -31.08 9.56 3.85
C ALA A 248 -31.40 8.16 3.27
N GLY A 249 -32.67 7.75 3.34
CA GLY A 249 -33.18 6.51 2.75
C GLY A 249 -33.16 5.29 3.67
N GLY A 250 -33.44 4.11 3.10
CA GLY A 250 -33.41 2.83 3.81
C GLY A 250 -32.00 2.43 4.26
N CYS A 251 -31.91 1.37 5.07
CA CYS A 251 -30.65 0.90 5.66
C CYS A 251 -29.53 0.70 4.61
N LEU A 252 -29.85 0.08 3.47
CA LEU A 252 -28.89 -0.22 2.41
C LEU A 252 -28.45 1.03 1.63
N SER A 253 -29.40 1.88 1.23
CA SER A 253 -29.07 3.13 0.51
C SER A 253 -28.29 4.10 1.40
N GLY A 254 -28.61 4.16 2.70
CA GLY A 254 -27.88 4.97 3.68
C GLY A 254 -26.41 4.54 3.80
N LEU A 255 -26.15 3.22 3.83
CA LEU A 255 -24.80 2.66 3.83
C LEU A 255 -24.05 3.02 2.54
N LEU A 256 -24.68 2.87 1.38
CA LEU A 256 -24.06 3.22 0.09
C LEU A 256 -23.69 4.70 0.03
N VAL A 257 -24.61 5.60 0.41
CA VAL A 257 -24.38 7.04 0.43
C VAL A 257 -23.26 7.40 1.41
N HIS A 258 -23.18 6.71 2.55
CA HIS A 258 -22.10 6.91 3.50
C HIS A 258 -20.74 6.52 2.90
N GLU A 259 -20.64 5.36 2.25
CA GLU A 259 -19.40 4.91 1.60
C GLU A 259 -19.00 5.82 0.43
N LEU A 260 -19.96 6.28 -0.38
CA LEU A 260 -19.67 7.23 -1.46
C LEU A 260 -19.14 8.56 -0.92
N ARG A 261 -19.68 9.06 0.20
CA ARG A 261 -19.15 10.26 0.87
C ARG A 261 -17.77 9.99 1.47
N ALA A 262 -17.54 8.81 2.04
CA ALA A 262 -16.23 8.42 2.55
C ALA A 262 -15.19 8.32 1.43
N LEU A 263 -15.58 7.78 0.27
CA LEU A 263 -14.75 7.71 -0.93
C LEU A 263 -14.42 9.11 -1.45
N ARG A 264 -15.41 10.02 -1.51
CA ARG A 264 -15.20 11.43 -1.88
C ARG A 264 -14.21 12.13 -0.95
N ARG A 265 -14.29 11.89 0.36
CA ARG A 265 -13.32 12.42 1.33
C ARG A 265 -11.90 11.84 1.15
N ARG A 266 -11.80 10.67 0.51
CA ARG A 266 -10.54 9.99 0.16
C ARG A 266 -10.16 10.18 -1.31
N ALA A 267 -10.81 11.09 -2.04
CA ALA A 267 -10.63 11.24 -3.49
C ALA A 267 -9.16 11.40 -3.88
N GLY A 268 -8.36 12.16 -3.10
CA GLY A 268 -6.93 12.30 -3.35
C GLY A 268 -6.17 10.95 -3.37
N ARG A 269 -6.49 10.02 -2.45
CA ARG A 269 -5.85 8.68 -2.45
C ARG A 269 -6.35 7.83 -3.62
N VAL A 270 -7.63 7.91 -3.93
CA VAL A 270 -8.22 7.17 -5.07
C VAL A 270 -7.60 7.65 -6.39
N LEU A 271 -7.44 8.96 -6.56
CA LEU A 271 -6.79 9.55 -7.74
C LEU A 271 -5.33 9.09 -7.88
N VAL A 272 -4.59 8.99 -6.78
CA VAL A 272 -3.21 8.45 -6.81
C VAL A 272 -3.20 6.98 -7.24
N MET A 273 -4.15 6.17 -6.78
CA MET A 273 -4.25 4.76 -7.19
C MET A 273 -4.71 4.60 -8.65
N LEU A 274 -5.61 5.48 -9.12
CA LEU A 274 -5.98 5.53 -10.54
C LEU A 274 -4.82 6.01 -11.41
N ALA A 275 -3.99 6.93 -10.93
CA ALA A 275 -2.75 7.31 -11.62
C ALA A 275 -1.75 6.13 -11.70
N ALA A 276 -1.71 5.26 -10.70
CA ALA A 276 -0.91 4.02 -10.80
C ALA A 276 -1.42 3.08 -11.91
N CYS A 277 -2.71 3.10 -12.24
CA CYS A 277 -3.27 2.36 -13.38
C CYS A 277 -2.75 2.90 -14.73
N LEU A 278 -2.44 4.20 -14.85
CA LEU A 278 -1.73 4.74 -16.03
C LEU A 278 -0.31 4.19 -16.15
N GLY A 279 0.35 3.92 -15.02
CA GLY A 279 1.63 3.22 -15.00
C GLY A 279 1.51 1.80 -15.54
N ALA A 280 0.47 1.07 -15.14
CA ALA A 280 0.18 -0.27 -15.67
C ALA A 280 -0.08 -0.23 -17.19
N LEU A 281 -0.82 0.76 -17.67
CA LEU A 281 -1.03 0.96 -19.10
C LEU A 281 0.29 1.17 -19.84
N ALA A 282 1.14 2.05 -19.32
CA ALA A 282 2.44 2.30 -19.93
C ALA A 282 3.33 1.06 -19.95
N VAL A 283 3.31 0.25 -18.88
CA VAL A 283 3.97 -1.05 -18.87
C VAL A 283 3.43 -1.94 -19.98
N GLY A 284 2.10 -2.01 -20.18
CA GLY A 284 1.52 -2.82 -21.25
C GLY A 284 1.88 -2.33 -22.66
N LEU A 285 1.90 -1.02 -22.88
CA LEU A 285 2.28 -0.44 -24.18
C LEU A 285 3.77 -0.63 -24.51
N LEU A 286 4.63 -0.70 -23.49
CA LEU A 286 6.09 -0.83 -23.67
C LEU A 286 6.59 -2.28 -23.62
N MET A 287 5.97 -3.11 -22.78
CA MET A 287 6.41 -4.49 -22.48
C MET A 287 5.47 -5.56 -23.03
N GLY A 288 4.39 -5.15 -23.71
CA GLY A 288 3.41 -6.04 -24.32
C GLY A 288 2.23 -6.40 -23.40
N ARG A 289 1.24 -7.08 -24.01
CA ARG A 289 -0.06 -7.38 -23.38
C ARG A 289 0.07 -8.17 -22.08
N LEU A 290 0.94 -9.18 -22.02
CA LEU A 290 1.08 -10.04 -20.85
C LEU A 290 1.53 -9.26 -19.60
N ALA A 291 2.61 -8.49 -19.72
CA ALA A 291 3.11 -7.66 -18.63
C ALA A 291 2.09 -6.58 -18.25
N GLY A 292 1.47 -5.94 -19.24
CA GLY A 292 0.42 -4.95 -19.03
C GLY A 292 -0.75 -5.47 -18.21
N VAL A 293 -1.30 -6.64 -18.56
CA VAL A 293 -2.46 -7.24 -17.88
C VAL A 293 -2.12 -7.66 -16.44
N ILE A 294 -0.93 -8.22 -16.21
CA ILE A 294 -0.50 -8.61 -14.85
C ILE A 294 -0.35 -7.37 -13.95
N VAL A 295 0.35 -6.33 -14.42
CA VAL A 295 0.54 -5.10 -13.65
C VAL A 295 -0.79 -4.36 -13.48
N ALA A 296 -1.66 -4.37 -14.49
CA ALA A 296 -3.00 -3.82 -14.41
C ALA A 296 -3.82 -4.51 -13.31
N ALA A 297 -3.83 -5.85 -13.26
CA ALA A 297 -4.56 -6.58 -12.23
C ALA A 297 -4.10 -6.22 -10.81
N LEU A 298 -2.79 -6.08 -10.58
CA LEU A 298 -2.25 -5.67 -9.29
C LEU A 298 -2.61 -4.21 -8.95
N ALA A 299 -2.45 -3.28 -9.90
CA ALA A 299 -2.80 -1.87 -9.70
C ALA A 299 -4.30 -1.69 -9.40
N VAL A 300 -5.16 -2.36 -10.16
CA VAL A 300 -6.62 -2.36 -10.00
C VAL A 300 -7.01 -3.00 -8.67
N PHE A 301 -6.36 -4.10 -8.26
CA PHE A 301 -6.57 -4.71 -6.95
C PHE A 301 -6.22 -3.77 -5.81
N VAL A 302 -5.08 -3.07 -5.87
CA VAL A 302 -4.71 -2.07 -4.85
C VAL A 302 -5.71 -0.92 -4.81
N ALA A 303 -6.17 -0.42 -5.96
CA ALA A 303 -7.20 0.61 -6.05
C ALA A 303 -8.55 0.16 -5.44
N ALA A 304 -8.99 -1.07 -5.74
CA ALA A 304 -10.17 -1.69 -5.16
C ALA A 304 -10.04 -1.85 -3.63
N ARG A 305 -8.90 -2.36 -3.16
CA ARG A 305 -8.65 -2.57 -1.73
C ARG A 305 -8.63 -1.27 -0.93
N THR A 306 -8.06 -0.21 -1.49
CA THR A 306 -8.00 1.10 -0.80
C THR A 306 -9.35 1.82 -0.74
N SER A 307 -10.25 1.53 -1.69
CA SER A 307 -11.62 2.05 -1.72
C SER A 307 -12.61 1.20 -0.93
N GLY A 308 -12.36 -0.11 -0.76
CA GLY A 308 -13.19 -1.07 -0.02
C GLY A 308 -13.16 -0.97 1.51
N GLY A 309 -12.99 0.23 2.07
CA GLY A 309 -12.86 0.42 3.53
C GLY A 309 -14.09 -0.04 4.32
N GLY A 310 -15.30 0.25 3.83
CA GLY A 310 -16.55 -0.22 4.45
C GLY A 310 -16.70 -1.74 4.40
N VAL A 311 -16.36 -2.37 3.27
CA VAL A 311 -16.36 -3.84 3.11
C VAL A 311 -15.43 -4.48 4.14
N GLY A 312 -14.20 -3.97 4.29
CA GLY A 312 -13.25 -4.51 5.26
C GLY A 312 -13.73 -4.40 6.70
N MET A 313 -14.35 -3.28 7.07
CA MET A 313 -14.97 -3.11 8.39
C MET A 313 -16.12 -4.09 8.63
N TRP A 314 -16.98 -4.29 7.62
CA TRP A 314 -18.12 -5.19 7.68
C TRP A 314 -17.71 -6.67 7.78
N VAL A 315 -16.81 -7.11 6.91
CA VAL A 315 -16.30 -8.48 6.87
C VAL A 315 -15.46 -8.79 8.13
N GLY A 316 -14.70 -7.82 8.62
CA GLY A 316 -13.87 -7.99 9.81
C GLY A 316 -14.59 -7.89 11.16
N SER A 317 -15.87 -7.47 11.20
CA SER A 317 -16.60 -7.24 12.46
C SER A 317 -17.86 -8.09 12.60
N PRO A 318 -17.80 -9.25 13.29
CA PRO A 318 -18.98 -10.07 13.58
C PRO A 318 -20.06 -9.31 14.37
N GLY A 319 -19.65 -8.40 15.25
CA GLY A 319 -20.57 -7.56 16.03
C GLY A 319 -21.43 -6.66 15.14
N LEU A 320 -20.85 -6.06 14.09
CA LEU A 320 -21.59 -5.23 13.15
C LEU A 320 -22.62 -6.06 12.36
N ARG A 321 -22.27 -7.31 12.02
CA ARG A 321 -23.17 -8.24 11.32
C ARG A 321 -24.40 -8.59 12.13
N ARG A 322 -24.25 -8.73 13.45
CA ARG A 322 -25.37 -9.02 14.36
C ARG A 322 -26.23 -7.80 14.67
N SER A 323 -25.69 -6.59 14.57
CA SER A 323 -26.42 -5.36 14.94
C SER A 323 -27.24 -4.76 13.80
N LEU A 324 -26.99 -5.14 12.53
CA LEU A 324 -27.75 -4.63 11.39
C LEU A 324 -28.93 -5.58 11.07
N PRO A 325 -30.17 -5.06 10.96
CA PRO A 325 -31.37 -5.86 10.70
C PRO A 325 -31.51 -6.35 9.25
N ALA A 326 -30.43 -6.35 8.46
CA ALA A 326 -30.45 -6.68 7.03
C ALA A 326 -29.68 -7.98 6.75
N HIS A 327 -30.08 -8.71 5.71
CA HIS A 327 -29.42 -9.93 5.30
C HIS A 327 -27.93 -9.66 4.97
N PRO A 328 -26.98 -10.45 5.48
CA PRO A 328 -25.56 -10.12 5.41
C PRO A 328 -25.04 -10.02 3.97
N ALA A 329 -25.53 -10.88 3.08
CA ALA A 329 -25.21 -10.82 1.65
C ALA A 329 -25.64 -9.49 0.99
N ALA A 330 -26.80 -8.93 1.35
CA ALA A 330 -27.28 -7.67 0.78
C ALA A 330 -26.41 -6.48 1.22
N VAL A 331 -25.99 -6.46 2.49
CA VAL A 331 -25.05 -5.44 3.00
C VAL A 331 -23.71 -5.56 2.29
N THR A 332 -23.17 -6.77 2.14
CA THR A 332 -21.91 -7.00 1.41
C THR A 332 -22.02 -6.55 -0.04
N ALA A 333 -23.10 -6.90 -0.75
CA ALA A 333 -23.33 -6.53 -2.14
C ALA A 333 -23.31 -5.00 -2.33
N VAL A 334 -23.96 -4.26 -1.42
CA VAL A 334 -23.99 -2.79 -1.46
C VAL A 334 -22.61 -2.19 -1.18
N LEU A 335 -21.89 -2.70 -0.17
CA LEU A 335 -20.57 -2.19 0.19
C LEU A 335 -19.51 -2.50 -0.88
N VAL A 336 -19.74 -3.51 -1.72
CA VAL A 336 -18.87 -3.90 -2.83
C VAL A 336 -18.99 -2.95 -4.04
N VAL A 337 -20.07 -2.18 -4.16
CA VAL A 337 -20.28 -1.26 -5.29
C VAL A 337 -19.15 -0.23 -5.44
N PRO A 338 -18.72 0.52 -4.39
CA PRO A 338 -17.62 1.47 -4.51
C PRO A 338 -16.28 0.87 -4.96
N PRO A 339 -15.74 -0.21 -4.36
CA PRO A 339 -14.49 -0.80 -4.84
C PRO A 339 -14.62 -1.37 -6.25
N PHE A 340 -15.78 -1.94 -6.62
CA PHE A 340 -16.03 -2.39 -7.99
C PHE A 340 -16.00 -1.23 -9.00
N ALA A 341 -16.65 -0.10 -8.70
CA ALA A 341 -16.65 1.07 -9.57
C ALA A 341 -15.23 1.64 -9.76
N VAL A 342 -14.45 1.74 -8.68
CA VAL A 342 -13.04 2.18 -8.74
C VAL A 342 -12.20 1.18 -9.53
N ALA A 343 -12.41 -0.13 -9.32
CA ALA A 343 -11.71 -1.17 -10.05
C ALA A 343 -12.03 -1.14 -11.55
N LEU A 344 -13.29 -0.93 -11.91
CA LEU A 344 -13.73 -0.82 -13.29
C LEU A 344 -13.08 0.38 -13.98
N ILE A 345 -13.15 1.57 -13.38
CA ILE A 345 -12.49 2.77 -13.92
C ILE A 345 -10.97 2.54 -14.05
N GLY A 346 -10.34 2.00 -13.01
CA GLY A 346 -8.90 1.69 -13.03
C GLY A 346 -8.52 0.69 -14.12
N SER A 347 -9.33 -0.35 -14.33
CA SER A 347 -9.09 -1.39 -15.34
C SER A 347 -9.27 -0.86 -16.76
N VAL A 348 -10.26 0.00 -17.00
CA VAL A 348 -10.45 0.68 -18.29
C VAL A 348 -9.24 1.55 -18.60
N ILE A 349 -8.75 2.32 -17.61
CA ILE A 349 -7.54 3.12 -17.77
C ILE A 349 -6.31 2.24 -18.04
N ALA A 350 -6.14 1.16 -17.27
CA ALA A 350 -4.94 0.31 -17.34
C ALA A 350 -4.85 -0.52 -18.63
N LEU A 351 -5.97 -0.86 -19.24
CA LEU A 351 -6.03 -1.69 -20.46
C LEU A 351 -6.26 -0.87 -21.74
N LEU A 352 -6.41 0.45 -21.62
CA LEU A 352 -6.76 1.33 -22.73
C LEU A 352 -5.73 1.25 -23.87
N GLY A 353 -6.13 0.76 -25.03
CA GLY A 353 -5.22 0.69 -26.18
C GLY A 353 -4.29 -0.53 -26.19
N LEU A 354 -4.44 -1.50 -25.28
CA LEU A 354 -3.75 -2.79 -25.40
C LEU A 354 -4.37 -3.72 -26.46
N GLY A 355 -5.49 -3.33 -27.07
CA GLY A 355 -6.20 -4.11 -28.09
C GLY A 355 -6.89 -5.36 -27.56
N LEU A 356 -7.18 -5.40 -26.26
CA LEU A 356 -7.93 -6.50 -25.63
C LEU A 356 -9.44 -6.34 -25.88
N ALA A 357 -10.15 -7.45 -25.85
CA ALA A 357 -11.60 -7.46 -25.98
C ALA A 357 -12.31 -6.68 -24.85
N TRP A 358 -13.55 -6.24 -25.13
CA TRP A 358 -14.35 -5.36 -24.26
C TRP A 358 -14.63 -5.95 -22.86
N TYR A 359 -14.58 -7.27 -22.70
CA TYR A 359 -14.83 -7.95 -21.42
C TYR A 359 -13.63 -7.87 -20.46
N ALA A 360 -12.42 -7.57 -20.95
CA ALA A 360 -11.20 -7.63 -20.14
C ALA A 360 -11.21 -6.65 -18.94
N PRO A 361 -11.61 -5.38 -19.08
CA PRO A 361 -11.73 -4.46 -17.94
C PRO A 361 -12.75 -4.95 -16.91
N VAL A 362 -13.91 -5.43 -17.37
CA VAL A 362 -14.98 -5.93 -16.50
C VAL A 362 -14.50 -7.13 -15.69
N LEU A 363 -13.82 -8.07 -16.33
CA LEU A 363 -13.28 -9.27 -15.67
C LEU A 363 -12.20 -8.94 -14.63
N LEU A 364 -11.27 -8.02 -14.95
CA LEU A 364 -10.28 -7.55 -13.96
C LEU A 364 -10.96 -6.84 -12.78
N ALA A 365 -12.00 -6.04 -13.04
CA ALA A 365 -12.75 -5.37 -11.99
C ALA A 365 -13.46 -6.37 -11.06
N LEU A 366 -14.07 -7.41 -11.63
CA LEU A 366 -14.69 -8.52 -10.88
C LEU A 366 -13.63 -9.26 -10.03
N GLY A 367 -12.51 -9.63 -10.63
CA GLY A 367 -11.41 -10.34 -9.97
C GLY A 367 -10.77 -9.54 -8.84
N ALA A 368 -10.47 -8.26 -9.07
CA ALA A 368 -9.93 -7.34 -8.07
C ALA A 368 -10.89 -7.11 -6.89
N THR A 369 -12.19 -7.04 -7.17
CA THR A 369 -13.24 -6.87 -6.16
C THR A 369 -13.44 -8.14 -5.34
N ALA A 370 -13.47 -9.30 -6.00
CA ALA A 370 -13.50 -10.61 -5.36
C ALA A 370 -12.24 -10.83 -4.50
N GLY A 371 -11.07 -10.45 -5.02
CA GLY A 371 -9.81 -10.44 -4.30
C GLY A 371 -9.87 -9.51 -3.09
N THR A 372 -10.48 -8.34 -3.21
CA THR A 372 -10.64 -7.39 -2.10
C THR A 372 -11.46 -8.02 -0.97
N LEU A 373 -12.58 -8.69 -1.27
CA LEU A 373 -13.35 -9.46 -0.29
C LEU A 373 -12.55 -10.59 0.36
N ARG A 374 -11.81 -11.36 -0.45
CA ARG A 374 -10.94 -12.45 0.04
C ARG A 374 -9.84 -11.93 0.95
N SER A 375 -9.24 -10.79 0.64
CA SER A 375 -8.19 -10.17 1.47
C SER A 375 -8.65 -9.73 2.87
N GLN A 376 -9.96 -9.74 3.14
CA GLN A 376 -10.54 -9.45 4.46
C GLN A 376 -10.81 -10.70 5.29
N ASP A 377 -10.61 -11.90 4.71
CA ASP A 377 -10.72 -13.12 5.48
C ASP A 377 -9.65 -13.16 6.57
N PRO A 378 -9.95 -13.75 7.73
CA PRO A 378 -8.94 -14.00 8.73
C PRO A 378 -7.82 -14.86 8.09
N PRO A 379 -6.54 -14.51 8.29
CA PRO A 379 -5.45 -15.33 7.78
C PRO A 379 -5.55 -16.73 8.39
N PRO A 380 -5.19 -17.79 7.64
CA PRO A 380 -5.23 -19.17 8.12
C PRO A 380 -4.18 -19.40 9.22
N GLY A 381 -4.50 -19.04 10.47
CA GLY A 381 -3.59 -19.07 11.61
C GLY A 381 -2.32 -18.21 11.42
N LEU A 382 -1.49 -18.08 12.46
CA LEU A 382 -0.16 -17.45 12.32
C LEU A 382 0.82 -18.36 11.53
N GLY A 383 0.41 -19.60 11.24
CA GLY A 383 1.19 -20.58 10.49
C GLY A 383 2.44 -21.05 11.23
N VAL A 384 3.20 -21.93 10.59
CA VAL A 384 4.53 -22.33 11.06
C VAL A 384 5.49 -21.16 10.87
N VAL A 385 6.30 -20.88 11.87
CA VAL A 385 7.40 -19.91 11.78
C VAL A 385 8.56 -20.58 11.06
N VAL A 386 8.90 -20.11 9.87
CA VAL A 386 10.04 -20.63 9.11
C VAL A 386 11.25 -19.74 9.41
N SER A 387 12.29 -20.33 9.98
CA SER A 387 13.58 -19.65 10.17
C SER A 387 14.28 -19.52 8.81
N THR A 388 14.36 -18.29 8.30
CA THR A 388 15.18 -17.96 7.12
C THR A 388 16.49 -17.30 7.58
N PRO A 389 17.54 -17.25 6.74
CA PRO A 389 18.76 -16.50 7.05
C PRO A 389 18.50 -15.00 7.34
N ALA A 390 17.39 -14.45 6.86
CA ALA A 390 16.96 -13.07 7.11
C ALA A 390 16.09 -12.91 8.38
N GLY A 391 15.88 -14.00 9.14
CA GLY A 391 15.06 -14.04 10.35
C GLY A 391 13.85 -14.95 10.24
N ALA A 392 13.10 -15.04 11.33
CA ALA A 392 11.88 -15.82 11.43
C ALA A 392 10.75 -15.19 10.62
N VAL A 393 10.31 -15.85 9.54
CA VAL A 393 9.17 -15.42 8.72
C VAL A 393 7.95 -16.26 9.09
N GLN A 394 6.89 -15.60 9.55
CA GLN A 394 5.61 -16.27 9.81
C GLN A 394 4.91 -16.53 8.48
N THR A 395 4.70 -17.80 8.15
CA THR A 395 4.01 -18.18 6.89
C THR A 395 2.60 -17.60 6.78
N GLY A 396 1.92 -17.37 7.91
CA GLY A 396 0.63 -16.69 7.95
C GLY A 396 0.67 -15.23 7.45
N LEU A 397 1.80 -14.52 7.64
CA LEU A 397 1.97 -13.16 7.11
C LEU A 397 2.09 -13.16 5.59
N VAL A 398 2.86 -14.10 5.04
CA VAL A 398 3.00 -14.27 3.59
C VAL A 398 1.65 -14.67 2.97
N ALA A 399 0.95 -15.63 3.59
CA ALA A 399 -0.39 -16.02 3.17
C ALA A 399 -1.37 -14.84 3.17
N GLY A 400 -1.29 -13.95 4.17
CA GLY A 400 -2.11 -12.73 4.23
C GLY A 400 -1.80 -11.69 3.14
N LEU A 401 -0.56 -11.66 2.62
CA LEU A 401 -0.19 -10.82 1.47
C LEU A 401 -0.69 -11.42 0.15
N VAL A 402 -0.66 -12.75 0.05
CA VAL A 402 -1.12 -13.50 -1.14
C VAL A 402 -2.65 -13.57 -1.20
N LEU A 403 -3.34 -13.53 -0.06
CA LEU A 403 -4.79 -13.57 -0.01
C LEU A 403 -5.43 -12.39 -0.75
N GLY A 404 -6.14 -12.69 -1.83
CA GLY A 404 -6.83 -11.73 -2.68
C GLY A 404 -6.01 -11.29 -3.90
N THR A 405 -4.68 -11.23 -3.80
CA THR A 405 -3.83 -11.00 -4.98
C THR A 405 -3.88 -12.22 -5.92
N ASP A 406 -4.05 -13.41 -5.36
CA ASP A 406 -4.32 -14.65 -6.09
C ASP A 406 -5.53 -14.54 -7.05
N LEU A 407 -6.67 -14.01 -6.60
CA LEU A 407 -7.86 -13.84 -7.45
C LEU A 407 -7.68 -12.76 -8.51
N ALA A 408 -6.96 -11.68 -8.20
CA ALA A 408 -6.65 -10.65 -9.18
C ALA A 408 -5.76 -11.21 -10.30
N LEU A 409 -4.71 -11.96 -9.95
CA LEU A 409 -3.82 -12.61 -10.92
C LEU A 409 -4.51 -13.74 -11.69
N ALA A 410 -5.39 -14.51 -11.05
CA ALA A 410 -6.22 -15.50 -11.73
C ALA A 410 -7.13 -14.85 -12.78
N SER A 411 -7.71 -13.68 -12.48
CA SER A 411 -8.51 -12.94 -13.46
C SER A 411 -7.67 -12.41 -14.63
N ALA A 412 -6.42 -11.98 -14.38
CA ALA A 412 -5.46 -11.62 -15.43
C ALA A 412 -5.14 -12.81 -16.35
N ALA A 413 -4.83 -13.97 -15.77
CA ALA A 413 -4.59 -15.19 -16.54
C ALA A 413 -5.82 -15.56 -17.37
N ALA A 414 -7.02 -15.45 -16.79
CA ALA A 414 -8.26 -15.76 -17.47
C ALA A 414 -8.57 -14.78 -18.62
N VAL A 415 -8.24 -13.48 -18.49
CA VAL A 415 -8.28 -12.51 -19.60
C VAL A 415 -7.38 -12.97 -20.75
N LEU A 416 -6.11 -13.30 -20.46
CA LEU A 416 -5.14 -13.69 -21.48
C LEU A 416 -5.52 -15.00 -22.19
N ILE A 417 -6.02 -15.98 -21.44
CA ILE A 417 -6.50 -17.26 -22.00
C ILE A 417 -7.73 -17.01 -22.86
N ALA A 418 -8.71 -16.24 -22.37
CA ALA A 418 -9.95 -15.97 -23.11
C ALA A 418 -9.68 -15.21 -24.42
N ASP A 419 -8.74 -14.26 -24.42
CA ASP A 419 -8.31 -13.53 -25.62
C ASP A 419 -7.69 -14.47 -26.66
N ALA A 420 -6.95 -15.50 -26.22
CA ALA A 420 -6.32 -16.48 -27.11
C ALA A 420 -7.29 -17.52 -27.70
N VAL A 421 -8.37 -17.87 -26.99
CA VAL A 421 -9.34 -18.91 -27.42
C VAL A 421 -10.74 -18.37 -27.75
N ASP A 422 -10.91 -17.04 -27.80
CA ASP A 422 -12.18 -16.35 -28.03
C ASP A 422 -13.33 -16.79 -27.09
N ALA A 423 -12.99 -17.07 -25.82
CA ALA A 423 -13.93 -17.58 -24.80
C ALA A 423 -14.45 -16.48 -23.84
N GLY A 424 -14.43 -15.22 -24.28
CA GLY A 424 -14.73 -14.04 -23.46
C GLY A 424 -15.99 -14.12 -22.60
N PRO A 425 -17.17 -14.42 -23.18
CA PRO A 425 -18.43 -14.48 -22.44
C PRO A 425 -18.42 -15.51 -21.31
N LEU A 426 -17.81 -16.68 -21.53
CA LEU A 426 -17.74 -17.75 -20.53
C LEU A 426 -16.90 -17.33 -19.32
N VAL A 427 -15.76 -16.67 -19.56
CA VAL A 427 -14.90 -16.21 -18.47
C VAL A 427 -15.54 -15.05 -17.69
N LEU A 428 -16.33 -14.21 -18.35
CA LEU A 428 -17.11 -13.17 -17.66
C LEU A 428 -18.15 -13.80 -16.74
N VAL A 429 -18.88 -14.83 -17.17
CA VAL A 429 -19.80 -15.59 -16.32
C VAL A 429 -19.06 -16.19 -15.12
N LEU A 430 -17.88 -16.76 -15.32
CA LEU A 430 -17.05 -17.30 -14.23
C LEU A 430 -16.58 -16.21 -13.26
N GLY A 431 -16.22 -15.02 -13.76
CA GLY A 431 -15.87 -13.86 -12.93
C GLY A 431 -17.05 -13.37 -12.09
N VAL A 432 -18.26 -13.31 -12.67
CA VAL A 432 -19.50 -12.96 -11.94
C VAL A 432 -19.81 -14.01 -10.88
N ALA A 433 -19.71 -15.30 -11.23
CA ALA A 433 -19.92 -16.40 -10.30
C ALA A 433 -18.92 -16.37 -9.13
N LEU A 434 -17.64 -16.08 -9.41
CA LEU A 434 -16.59 -15.93 -8.40
C LEU A 434 -16.92 -14.78 -7.43
N LEU A 435 -17.30 -13.60 -7.95
CA LEU A 435 -17.68 -12.48 -7.10
C LEU A 435 -18.95 -12.78 -6.30
N ALA A 436 -19.96 -13.38 -6.93
CA ALA A 436 -21.20 -13.79 -6.26
C ALA A 436 -20.92 -14.79 -5.13
N TRP A 437 -20.06 -15.78 -5.36
CA TRP A 437 -19.62 -16.71 -4.31
C TRP A 437 -18.92 -15.98 -3.16
N GLN A 438 -18.03 -15.03 -3.45
CA GLN A 438 -17.39 -14.20 -2.41
C GLN A 438 -18.39 -13.35 -1.61
N VAL A 439 -19.48 -12.89 -2.24
CA VAL A 439 -20.54 -12.11 -1.57
C VAL A 439 -21.45 -13.01 -0.74
N LEU A 440 -21.82 -14.18 -1.25
CA LEU A 440 -22.81 -15.09 -0.66
C LEU A 440 -22.25 -16.05 0.39
N ARG A 441 -20.95 -16.39 0.34
CA ARG A 441 -20.37 -17.34 1.29
C ARG A 441 -20.55 -16.87 2.74
N SER A 442 -20.93 -17.81 3.60
CA SER A 442 -21.00 -17.59 5.05
C SER A 442 -19.61 -17.29 5.61
N ARG A 443 -19.56 -16.45 6.63
CA ARG A 443 -18.32 -15.99 7.29
C ARG A 443 -18.46 -16.06 8.81
N ASP A 444 -19.13 -17.10 9.28
CA ASP A 444 -19.47 -17.31 10.69
C ASP A 444 -18.35 -18.01 11.46
#